data_AF-A0A8K0PAR3-F1
#
_entry.id   AF-A0A8K0PAR3-F1
#
_cell.length_a   1.000
_cell.length_b   1.000
_cell.length_c   1.000
_cell.angle_alpha   90.00
_cell.angle_beta   90.00
_cell.angle_gamma   90.00
#
_symmetry.space_group_name_H-M   'P 1'
#
loop_
_entity.id
_entity.type
_entity.pdbx_description
1 polymer ?
#
loop_
_entity_poly.entity_id
_entity_poly.type
_entity_poly.pdbx_seq_one_letter_code
_entity_poly.pdbx_strand_id
1 'polypeptide(L)'
;MLYHRLSVDCKVAVSNYTELEAGHVEINPIILAECKDIINKFCKEELEGGFDKGGVMDCLVSHKNDPEVRSDGYRCRAAVEHFQLISLKSYHFSYKFKEACRPHVVRYCPKSKTKMDVVSCLSEKVRNETLSGQRPSISRECRQQLRAQLLQRHESINLDPSLKAVCFSDVRSLCVNVKPGDGQVLECLQNARHQLSAECHRAIFNVEREELTDNSVDYMLLTACSKPLKQYCPQVDLSKALECLK
;
A
#
# COMPACT_ATOMS: atom_id res chain seq x y z
N MET A 1 -6.22 -3.58 21.38
CA MET A 1 -6.24 -5.07 21.21
C MET A 1 -7.60 -5.68 21.61
N LEU A 2 -8.73 -5.14 21.12
CA LEU A 2 -10.07 -5.67 21.47
C LEU A 2 -10.57 -6.75 20.50
N TYR A 3 -10.18 -6.68 19.22
CA TYR A 3 -10.65 -7.58 18.16
C TYR A 3 -10.44 -9.07 18.43
N HIS A 4 -9.29 -9.48 18.99
CA HIS A 4 -9.02 -10.89 19.28
C HIS A 4 -9.92 -11.47 20.38
N ARG A 5 -10.44 -10.62 21.27
CA ARG A 5 -11.33 -10.99 22.37
C ARG A 5 -12.82 -11.02 21.99
N LEU A 6 -13.16 -10.61 20.76
CA LEU A 6 -14.53 -10.65 20.26
C LEU A 6 -14.99 -12.09 20.02
N SER A 7 -16.29 -12.33 20.19
CA SER A 7 -16.94 -13.58 19.79
C SER A 7 -16.82 -13.80 18.28
N VAL A 8 -17.02 -15.04 17.82
CA VAL A 8 -16.96 -15.38 16.39
C VAL A 8 -17.97 -14.56 15.59
N ASP A 9 -19.22 -14.50 16.05
CA ASP A 9 -20.28 -13.75 15.36
C ASP A 9 -19.98 -12.26 15.28
N CYS A 10 -19.42 -11.68 16.33
CA CYS A 10 -19.01 -10.27 16.32
C CYS A 10 -17.85 -10.02 15.35
N LYS A 11 -16.88 -10.93 15.26
CA LYS A 11 -15.79 -10.84 14.27
C LYS A 11 -16.32 -10.88 12.84
N VAL A 12 -17.28 -11.76 12.56
CA VAL A 12 -17.92 -11.86 11.24
C VAL A 12 -18.67 -10.57 10.92
N ALA A 13 -19.48 -10.07 11.85
CA ALA A 13 -20.24 -8.83 11.65
C ALA A 13 -19.32 -7.62 11.41
N VAL A 14 -18.27 -7.46 12.23
CA VAL A 14 -17.27 -6.38 12.06
C VAL A 14 -16.56 -6.53 10.72
N SER A 15 -16.13 -7.73 10.35
CA SER A 15 -15.46 -7.96 9.06
C SER A 15 -16.35 -7.61 7.87
N ASN A 16 -17.61 -8.03 7.89
CA ASN A 16 -18.56 -7.74 6.83
C ASN A 16 -18.84 -6.24 6.73
N TYR A 17 -19.03 -5.56 7.87
CA TYR A 17 -19.27 -4.13 7.90
C TYR A 17 -18.06 -3.33 7.39
N THR A 18 -16.85 -3.69 7.82
CA THR A 18 -15.62 -3.05 7.34
C THR A 18 -15.38 -3.29 5.85
N GLU A 19 -15.69 -4.48 5.32
CA GLU A 19 -15.63 -4.74 3.87
C GLU A 19 -16.65 -3.89 3.10
N LEU A 20 -17.87 -3.73 3.62
CA LEU A 20 -18.88 -2.85 3.02
C LEU A 20 -18.43 -1.38 3.01
N GLU A 21 -17.94 -0.86 4.14
CA GLU A 21 -17.40 0.51 4.23
C GLU A 21 -16.19 0.74 3.30
N ALA A 22 -15.42 -0.31 3.01
CA ALA A 22 -14.30 -0.25 2.07
C ALA A 22 -14.76 -0.15 0.61
N GLY A 23 -15.90 -0.77 0.29
CA GLY A 23 -16.50 -0.73 -1.05
C GLY A 23 -17.36 0.50 -1.30
N HIS A 24 -17.91 1.09 -0.24
CA HIS A 24 -18.94 2.13 -0.29
C HIS A 24 -18.61 3.26 0.69
N VAL A 25 -17.88 4.29 0.25
CA VAL A 25 -17.52 5.41 1.14
C VAL A 25 -18.73 6.17 1.68
N GLU A 26 -19.87 6.12 1.00
CA GLU A 26 -21.13 6.75 1.41
C GLU A 26 -21.69 6.20 2.73
N ILE A 27 -21.34 4.97 3.08
CA ILE A 27 -21.73 4.36 4.36
C ILE A 27 -20.61 4.40 5.41
N ASN A 28 -19.42 4.91 5.06
CA ASN A 28 -18.33 5.13 5.99
C ASN A 28 -18.45 6.54 6.59
N PRO A 29 -18.99 6.69 7.82
CA PRO A 29 -19.39 7.99 8.35
C PRO A 29 -18.20 8.93 8.55
N ILE A 30 -17.03 8.40 8.90
CA ILE A 30 -15.82 9.20 9.15
C ILE A 30 -15.25 9.70 7.82
N ILE A 31 -15.12 8.81 6.84
CA ILE A 31 -14.57 9.17 5.53
C ILE A 31 -15.50 10.17 4.84
N LEU A 32 -16.81 9.92 4.82
CA LEU A 32 -17.76 10.83 4.19
C LEU A 32 -17.75 12.22 4.86
N ALA A 33 -17.71 12.28 6.20
CA ALA A 33 -17.72 13.54 6.93
C ALA A 33 -16.43 14.35 6.71
N GLU A 34 -15.27 13.71 6.79
CA GLU A 34 -13.98 14.41 6.79
C GLU A 34 -13.38 14.59 5.39
N CYS A 35 -13.71 13.72 4.43
CA CYS A 35 -13.11 13.73 3.09
C CYS A 35 -14.01 14.31 2.00
N LYS A 36 -15.22 14.79 2.30
CA LYS A 36 -16.19 15.26 1.29
C LYS A 36 -15.60 16.20 0.24
N ASP A 37 -14.87 17.22 0.66
CA ASP A 37 -14.30 18.21 -0.26
C ASP A 37 -13.18 17.63 -1.11
N ILE A 38 -12.34 16.77 -0.53
CA ILE A 38 -11.28 16.05 -1.25
C ILE A 38 -11.87 15.08 -2.26
N ILE A 39 -12.94 14.35 -1.90
CA ILE A 39 -13.65 13.44 -2.81
C ILE A 39 -14.18 14.22 -4.01
N ASN A 40 -14.88 15.34 -3.78
CA ASN A 40 -15.45 16.15 -4.86
C ASN A 40 -14.39 16.76 -5.78
N LYS A 41 -13.20 17.05 -5.24
CA LYS A 41 -12.13 17.68 -5.99
C LYS A 41 -11.25 16.68 -6.77
N PHE A 42 -10.83 15.61 -6.12
CA PHE A 42 -9.84 14.67 -6.66
C PHE A 42 -10.44 13.35 -7.14
N CYS A 43 -11.57 12.92 -6.57
CA CYS A 43 -12.11 11.57 -6.75
C CYS A 43 -13.52 11.54 -7.35
N LYS A 44 -13.97 12.65 -7.95
CA LYS A 44 -15.33 12.79 -8.48
C LYS A 44 -15.64 11.75 -9.55
N GLU A 45 -14.66 11.44 -10.41
CA GLU A 45 -14.81 10.46 -11.50
C GLU A 45 -15.16 9.06 -10.99
N GLU A 46 -14.66 8.67 -9.81
CA GLU A 46 -14.97 7.38 -9.20
C GLU A 46 -16.45 7.27 -8.78
N LEU A 47 -17.18 8.38 -8.67
CA LEU A 47 -18.61 8.44 -8.35
C LEU A 47 -19.52 8.47 -9.59
N GLU A 48 -18.97 8.68 -10.80
CA GLU A 48 -19.77 8.85 -12.03
C GLU A 48 -20.43 7.54 -12.51
N GLY A 49 -20.02 6.39 -11.97
CA GLY A 49 -20.56 5.05 -12.25
C GLY A 49 -21.77 4.62 -11.41
N GLY A 50 -22.36 5.52 -10.61
CA GLY A 50 -23.58 5.31 -9.83
C GLY A 50 -23.34 4.85 -8.38
N PHE A 51 -22.53 3.81 -8.16
CA PHE A 51 -22.14 3.36 -6.81
C PHE A 51 -20.64 3.21 -6.71
N ASP A 52 -20.07 3.62 -5.59
CA ASP A 52 -18.67 3.34 -5.29
C ASP A 52 -18.47 1.81 -5.21
N LYS A 53 -17.32 1.37 -5.74
CA LYS A 53 -16.86 -0.02 -5.68
C LYS A 53 -15.42 -0.04 -5.16
N GLY A 54 -15.21 0.71 -4.07
CA GLY A 54 -13.91 0.98 -3.44
C GLY A 54 -12.98 1.89 -4.25
N GLY A 55 -13.50 2.56 -5.27
CA GLY A 55 -12.72 3.47 -6.10
C GLY A 55 -12.39 4.77 -5.42
N VAL A 56 -13.34 5.31 -4.65
CA VAL A 56 -13.10 6.55 -3.91
C VAL A 56 -12.02 6.35 -2.85
N MET A 57 -12.05 5.23 -2.11
CA MET A 57 -11.02 4.93 -1.10
C MET A 57 -9.62 4.81 -1.73
N ASP A 58 -9.48 4.09 -2.85
CA ASP A 58 -8.20 3.98 -3.57
C ASP A 58 -7.68 5.37 -4.03
N CYS A 59 -8.58 6.22 -4.54
CA CYS A 59 -8.25 7.59 -4.94
C CYS A 59 -7.85 8.48 -3.74
N LEU A 60 -8.58 8.41 -2.62
CA LEU A 60 -8.23 9.14 -1.41
C LEU A 60 -6.84 8.73 -0.91
N VAL A 61 -6.51 7.44 -0.97
CA VAL A 61 -5.18 6.94 -0.61
C VAL A 61 -4.09 7.44 -1.55
N SER A 62 -4.33 7.54 -2.87
CA SER A 62 -3.33 8.05 -3.81
C SER A 62 -3.11 9.57 -3.68
N HIS A 63 -4.11 10.31 -3.22
CA HIS A 63 -4.06 11.77 -3.04
C HIS A 63 -3.78 12.26 -1.62
N LYS A 64 -3.73 11.39 -0.60
CA LYS A 64 -3.56 11.78 0.81
C LYS A 64 -2.31 12.63 1.11
N ASN A 65 -1.29 12.53 0.24
CA ASN A 65 -0.02 13.25 0.35
C ASN A 65 0.08 14.44 -0.60
N ASP A 66 -0.97 14.75 -1.36
CA ASP A 66 -1.03 15.99 -2.13
C ASP A 66 -0.83 17.21 -1.21
N PRO A 67 -0.09 18.25 -1.62
CA PRO A 67 0.16 19.43 -0.79
C PRO A 67 -1.11 20.05 -0.21
N GLU A 68 -2.21 20.09 -0.97
CA GLU A 68 -3.48 20.67 -0.52
C GLU A 68 -4.18 19.77 0.50
N VAL A 69 -4.13 18.45 0.30
CA VAL A 69 -4.68 17.49 1.27
C VAL A 69 -3.88 17.52 2.58
N ARG A 70 -2.57 17.83 2.52
CA ARG A 70 -1.73 18.01 3.71
C ARG A 70 -2.01 19.29 4.47
N SER A 71 -2.20 20.42 3.78
CA SER A 71 -2.48 21.71 4.42
C SER A 71 -3.91 21.78 4.95
N ASP A 72 -4.88 21.58 4.06
CA ASP A 72 -6.28 21.93 4.30
C ASP A 72 -7.12 20.68 4.57
N GLY A 73 -6.72 19.53 4.03
CA GLY A 73 -7.39 18.24 4.17
C GLY A 73 -6.87 17.35 5.31
N TYR A 74 -6.17 17.87 6.32
CA TYR A 74 -5.44 17.06 7.31
C TYR A 74 -6.34 16.05 8.07
N ARG A 75 -7.63 16.37 8.27
CA ARG A 75 -8.60 15.46 8.90
C ARG A 75 -8.96 14.30 7.99
N CYS A 76 -9.21 14.57 6.71
CA CYS A 76 -9.38 13.53 5.70
C CYS A 76 -8.14 12.63 5.64
N ARG A 77 -6.95 13.24 5.56
CA ARG A 77 -5.68 12.52 5.55
C ARG A 77 -5.56 11.58 6.75
N ALA A 78 -5.85 12.06 7.96
CA ALA A 78 -5.82 11.24 9.17
C ALA A 78 -6.85 10.10 9.13
N ALA A 79 -8.06 10.35 8.62
CA ALA A 79 -9.09 9.32 8.45
C ALA A 79 -8.67 8.23 7.45
N VAL A 80 -8.05 8.62 6.33
CA VAL A 80 -7.51 7.72 5.32
C VAL A 80 -6.36 6.87 5.89
N GLU A 81 -5.40 7.49 6.57
CA GLU A 81 -4.30 6.77 7.23
C GLU A 81 -4.82 5.78 8.29
N HIS A 82 -5.83 6.19 9.07
CA HIS A 82 -6.48 5.31 10.03
C HIS A 82 -7.13 4.11 9.34
N PHE A 83 -7.86 4.34 8.26
CA PHE A 83 -8.46 3.26 7.47
C PHE A 83 -7.42 2.33 6.85
N GLN A 84 -6.29 2.87 6.35
CA GLN A 84 -5.18 2.05 5.87
C GLN A 84 -4.64 1.11 6.96
N LEU A 85 -4.51 1.58 8.21
CA LEU A 85 -4.08 0.73 9.34
C LEU A 85 -5.11 -0.36 9.68
N ILE A 86 -6.42 -0.05 9.61
CA ILE A 86 -7.49 -1.06 9.77
C ILE A 86 -7.37 -2.13 8.67
N SER A 87 -7.17 -1.70 7.43
CA SER A 87 -7.12 -2.59 6.27
C SER A 87 -5.98 -3.62 6.32
N LEU A 88 -4.93 -3.38 7.11
CA LEU A 88 -3.83 -4.35 7.29
C LEU A 88 -4.31 -5.69 7.87
N LYS A 89 -5.43 -5.70 8.59
CA LYS A 89 -5.98 -6.90 9.23
C LYS A 89 -6.44 -7.97 8.24
N SER A 90 -6.96 -7.58 7.09
CA SER A 90 -7.47 -8.49 6.07
C SER A 90 -7.46 -7.83 4.70
N TYR A 91 -7.03 -8.56 3.68
CA TYR A 91 -7.06 -8.04 2.30
C TYR A 91 -8.50 -7.73 1.81
N HIS A 92 -9.53 -8.31 2.45
CA HIS A 92 -10.93 -8.02 2.17
C HIS A 92 -11.32 -6.56 2.45
N PHE A 93 -10.58 -5.89 3.34
CA PHE A 93 -10.82 -4.49 3.71
C PHE A 93 -10.23 -3.50 2.69
N SER A 94 -9.71 -4.00 1.57
CA SER A 94 -9.32 -3.23 0.40
C SER A 94 -10.12 -3.77 -0.78
N TYR A 95 -11.31 -3.22 -1.02
CA TYR A 95 -12.32 -3.82 -1.89
C TYR A 95 -11.79 -4.10 -3.31
N LYS A 96 -11.21 -3.10 -4.00
CA LYS A 96 -10.63 -3.29 -5.34
C LYS A 96 -9.51 -4.34 -5.35
N PHE A 97 -8.64 -4.36 -4.33
CA PHE A 97 -7.60 -5.38 -4.19
C PHE A 97 -8.18 -6.79 -4.01
N LYS A 98 -9.19 -6.94 -3.15
CA LYS A 98 -9.87 -8.23 -2.95
C LYS A 98 -10.57 -8.70 -4.22
N GLU A 99 -11.36 -7.86 -4.88
CA GLU A 99 -12.06 -8.25 -6.11
C GLU A 99 -11.08 -8.67 -7.21
N ALA A 100 -9.99 -7.91 -7.39
CA ALA A 100 -9.00 -8.23 -8.41
C ALA A 100 -8.19 -9.50 -8.08
N CYS A 101 -7.81 -9.70 -6.82
CA CYS A 101 -6.83 -10.72 -6.43
C CYS A 101 -7.42 -12.01 -5.84
N ARG A 102 -8.68 -12.04 -5.42
CA ARG A 102 -9.29 -13.21 -4.74
C ARG A 102 -9.03 -14.56 -5.43
N PRO A 103 -9.19 -14.72 -6.76
CA PRO A 103 -8.91 -16.00 -7.42
C PRO A 103 -7.45 -16.45 -7.27
N HIS A 104 -6.51 -15.50 -7.30
CA HIS A 104 -5.08 -15.74 -7.17
C HIS A 104 -4.68 -16.02 -5.72
N VAL A 105 -5.30 -15.34 -4.76
CA VAL A 105 -5.08 -15.59 -3.33
C VAL A 105 -5.49 -17.01 -2.97
N VAL A 106 -6.68 -17.45 -3.38
CA VAL A 106 -7.17 -18.81 -3.11
C VAL A 106 -6.23 -19.86 -3.72
N ARG A 107 -5.71 -19.59 -4.92
CA ARG A 107 -4.86 -20.55 -5.65
C ARG A 107 -3.42 -20.61 -5.15
N TYR A 108 -2.81 -19.46 -4.87
CA TYR A 108 -1.36 -19.36 -4.65
C TYR A 108 -0.99 -19.03 -3.19
N CYS A 109 -1.89 -18.41 -2.43
CA CYS A 109 -1.60 -17.90 -1.08
C CYS A 109 -2.60 -18.38 0.00
N PRO A 110 -2.97 -19.68 0.06
CA PRO A 110 -4.02 -20.15 0.96
C PRO A 110 -3.67 -20.06 2.46
N LYS A 111 -2.39 -19.84 2.79
CA LYS A 111 -1.90 -19.72 4.18
C LYS A 111 -1.83 -18.28 4.68
N SER A 112 -2.00 -17.30 3.79
CA SER A 112 -1.90 -15.87 4.13
C SER A 112 -3.09 -15.45 4.99
N LYS A 113 -2.84 -14.77 6.10
CA LYS A 113 -3.88 -14.40 7.08
C LYS A 113 -4.19 -12.92 7.07
N THR A 114 -3.19 -12.09 6.83
CA THR A 114 -3.31 -10.62 6.81
C THR A 114 -3.24 -10.07 5.39
N LYS A 115 -3.53 -8.78 5.22
CA LYS A 115 -3.34 -8.11 3.93
C LYS A 115 -1.88 -8.20 3.47
N MET A 116 -0.94 -7.97 4.38
CA MET A 116 0.49 -7.96 4.04
C MET A 116 1.05 -9.35 3.77
N ASP A 117 0.50 -10.41 4.38
CA ASP A 117 0.87 -11.79 4.01
C ASP A 117 0.45 -12.12 2.57
N VAL A 118 -0.69 -11.60 2.13
CA VAL A 118 -1.17 -11.76 0.75
C VAL A 118 -0.28 -10.98 -0.21
N VAL A 119 0.00 -9.71 0.12
CA VAL A 119 0.86 -8.84 -0.70
C VAL A 119 2.25 -9.45 -0.88
N SER A 120 2.89 -9.90 0.20
CA SER A 120 4.21 -10.54 0.13
C SER A 120 4.20 -11.84 -0.69
N CYS A 121 3.19 -12.70 -0.49
CA CYS A 121 3.07 -13.96 -1.23
C CYS A 121 2.87 -13.73 -2.74
N LEU A 122 1.96 -12.85 -3.13
CA LEU A 122 1.73 -12.54 -4.55
C LEU A 122 2.91 -11.78 -5.16
N SER A 123 3.54 -10.86 -4.43
CA SER A 123 4.75 -10.14 -4.85
C SER A 123 5.88 -11.11 -5.18
N GLU A 124 6.15 -12.06 -4.28
CA GLU A 124 7.16 -13.09 -4.50
C GLU A 124 6.84 -13.96 -5.72
N LYS A 125 5.57 -14.35 -5.89
CA LYS A 125 5.14 -15.12 -7.06
C LYS A 125 5.39 -14.38 -8.36
N VAL A 126 4.99 -13.10 -8.45
CA VAL A 126 5.23 -12.25 -9.63
C VAL A 126 6.73 -12.09 -9.89
N ARG A 127 7.50 -11.74 -8.86
CA ARG A 127 8.96 -11.56 -8.98
C ARG A 127 9.63 -12.82 -9.52
N ASN A 128 9.33 -13.98 -8.94
CA ASN A 128 9.96 -15.24 -9.33
C ASN A 128 9.63 -15.61 -10.78
N GLU A 129 8.39 -15.35 -11.23
CA GLU A 129 7.99 -15.55 -12.62
C GLU A 129 8.70 -14.58 -13.57
N THR A 130 8.76 -13.28 -13.21
CA THR A 130 9.48 -12.26 -13.98
C THR A 130 10.96 -12.61 -14.14
N LEU A 131 11.64 -12.97 -13.04
CA LEU A 131 13.07 -13.34 -13.08
C LEU A 131 13.33 -14.62 -13.85
N SER A 132 12.37 -15.55 -13.86
CA SER A 132 12.47 -16.80 -14.61
C SER A 132 11.99 -16.69 -16.07
N GLY A 133 11.57 -15.50 -16.52
CA GLY A 133 11.00 -15.28 -17.85
C GLY A 133 9.70 -16.05 -18.10
N GLN A 134 8.98 -16.46 -17.04
CA GLN A 134 7.73 -17.20 -17.16
C GLN A 134 6.58 -16.26 -17.54
N ARG A 135 5.55 -16.83 -18.18
CA ARG A 135 4.32 -16.08 -18.46
C ARG A 135 3.63 -15.72 -17.13
N PRO A 136 3.14 -14.48 -16.98
CA PRO A 136 2.47 -14.06 -15.75
C PRO A 136 1.23 -14.91 -15.44
N SER A 137 1.20 -15.53 -14.26
CA SER A 137 0.06 -16.35 -13.83
C SER A 137 -1.04 -15.54 -13.13
N ILE A 138 -0.67 -14.42 -12.52
CA ILE A 138 -1.58 -13.46 -11.87
C ILE A 138 -2.15 -12.50 -12.92
N SER A 139 -3.44 -12.15 -12.86
CA SER A 139 -4.09 -11.26 -13.84
C SER A 139 -3.53 -9.83 -13.80
N ARG A 140 -3.72 -9.07 -14.89
CA ARG A 140 -3.23 -7.69 -14.97
C ARG A 140 -3.83 -6.80 -13.89
N GLU A 141 -5.13 -6.97 -13.64
CA GLU A 141 -5.91 -6.20 -12.66
C GLU A 141 -5.38 -6.46 -11.25
N CYS A 142 -5.11 -7.73 -10.91
CA CYS A 142 -4.51 -8.06 -9.62
C CYS A 142 -3.08 -7.53 -9.50
N ARG A 143 -2.26 -7.60 -10.56
CA ARG A 143 -0.90 -7.03 -10.54
C ARG A 143 -0.92 -5.52 -10.34
N GLN A 144 -1.86 -4.80 -10.94
CA GLN A 144 -2.02 -3.36 -10.75
C GLN A 144 -2.37 -3.03 -9.29
N GLN A 145 -3.36 -3.72 -8.72
CA GLN A 145 -3.75 -3.54 -7.33
C GLN A 145 -2.64 -3.96 -6.35
N LEU A 146 -1.91 -5.04 -6.66
CA LEU A 146 -0.75 -5.48 -5.89
C LEU A 146 0.35 -4.42 -5.85
N ARG A 147 0.66 -3.78 -6.99
CA ARG A 147 1.61 -2.65 -7.05
C ARG A 147 1.16 -1.48 -6.20
N ALA A 148 -0.13 -1.13 -6.23
CA ALA A 148 -0.66 -0.08 -5.37
C ALA A 148 -0.49 -0.41 -3.87
N GLN A 149 -0.72 -1.66 -3.46
CA GLN A 149 -0.47 -2.08 -2.07
C GLN A 149 1.02 -2.10 -1.71
N LEU A 150 1.90 -2.51 -2.62
CA LEU A 150 3.36 -2.50 -2.42
C LEU A 150 3.90 -1.07 -2.30
N LEU A 151 3.45 -0.15 -3.16
CA LEU A 151 3.82 1.26 -3.10
C LEU A 151 3.41 1.89 -1.76
N GLN A 152 2.19 1.61 -1.28
CA GLN A 152 1.75 2.03 0.06
C GLN A 152 2.59 1.41 1.18
N ARG A 153 2.99 0.14 1.04
CA ARG A 153 3.88 -0.52 2.01
C ARG A 153 5.23 0.20 2.10
N HIS A 154 5.78 0.65 0.97
CA HIS A 154 7.09 1.32 0.91
C HIS A 154 7.00 2.80 1.32
N GLU A 155 5.82 3.41 1.23
CA GLU A 155 5.57 4.76 1.74
C GLU A 155 5.79 4.87 3.26
N SER A 156 5.42 3.86 4.04
CA SER A 156 5.51 3.97 5.50
C SER A 156 5.73 2.63 6.16
N ILE A 157 6.73 2.58 7.06
CA ILE A 157 6.98 1.42 7.92
C ILE A 157 5.75 1.05 8.77
N ASN A 158 4.81 1.97 9.00
CA ASN A 158 3.56 1.67 9.72
C ASN A 158 2.59 0.80 8.89
N LEU A 159 2.76 0.78 7.57
CA LEU A 159 2.00 -0.05 6.63
C LEU A 159 2.70 -1.39 6.34
N ASP A 160 3.88 -1.62 6.94
CA ASP A 160 4.55 -2.91 6.99
C ASP A 160 4.79 -3.38 8.43
N PRO A 161 3.80 -4.03 9.07
CA PRO A 161 3.95 -4.54 10.44
C PRO A 161 5.11 -5.55 10.60
N SER A 162 5.45 -6.30 9.54
CA SER A 162 6.52 -7.29 9.59
C SER A 162 7.88 -6.61 9.61
N LEU A 163 8.14 -5.70 8.65
CA LEU A 163 9.36 -4.92 8.61
C LEU A 163 9.52 -4.08 9.87
N LYS A 164 8.44 -3.44 10.33
CA LYS A 164 8.44 -2.65 11.58
C LYS A 164 8.86 -3.47 12.79
N ALA A 165 8.41 -4.71 12.91
CA ALA A 165 8.74 -5.58 14.02
C ALA A 165 10.20 -6.03 13.96
N VAL A 166 10.65 -6.50 12.79
CA VAL A 166 12.02 -6.99 12.58
C VAL A 166 13.05 -5.87 12.75
N CYS A 167 12.77 -4.68 12.23
CA CYS A 167 13.68 -3.54 12.29
C CYS A 167 13.46 -2.62 13.50
N PHE A 168 12.66 -3.02 14.49
CA PHE A 168 12.26 -2.14 15.60
C PHE A 168 13.46 -1.51 16.33
N SER A 169 14.45 -2.32 16.67
CA SER A 169 15.66 -1.87 17.38
C SER A 169 16.50 -0.94 16.51
N ASP A 170 16.70 -1.28 15.23
CA ASP A 170 17.48 -0.50 14.27
C ASP A 170 16.84 0.87 14.00
N VAL A 171 15.52 0.93 13.86
CA VAL A 171 14.79 2.21 13.72
C VAL A 171 15.00 3.09 14.95
N ARG A 172 14.97 2.51 16.15
CA ARG A 172 15.14 3.26 17.40
C ARG A 172 16.56 3.79 17.60
N SER A 173 17.58 3.07 17.14
CA SER A 173 18.99 3.47 17.31
C SER A 173 19.51 4.33 16.16
N LEU A 174 19.14 4.03 14.91
CA LEU A 174 19.71 4.64 13.71
C LEU A 174 18.79 5.72 13.11
N CYS A 175 17.47 5.61 13.29
CA CYS A 175 16.47 6.46 12.65
C CYS A 175 15.61 7.25 13.65
N VAL A 176 16.13 7.54 14.84
CA VAL A 176 15.36 8.11 15.98
C VAL A 176 14.61 9.42 15.67
N ASN A 177 15.17 10.27 14.80
CA ASN A 177 14.59 11.57 14.43
C ASN A 177 13.80 11.53 13.11
N VAL A 178 13.62 10.35 12.53
CA VAL A 178 12.94 10.18 11.24
C VAL A 178 11.47 9.88 11.49
N LYS A 179 10.59 10.69 10.88
CA LYS A 179 9.14 10.50 11.01
C LYS A 179 8.68 9.38 10.08
N PRO A 180 7.78 8.48 10.53
CA PRO A 180 7.14 7.52 9.64
C PRO A 180 6.28 8.21 8.58
N GLY A 181 6.30 7.69 7.36
CA GLY A 181 5.64 8.28 6.18
C GLY A 181 6.67 8.74 5.15
N ASP A 182 6.19 9.02 3.93
CA ASP A 182 7.01 9.54 2.83
C ASP A 182 8.27 8.73 2.48
N GLY A 183 8.28 7.44 2.77
CA GLY A 183 9.43 6.55 2.59
C GLY A 183 10.61 6.84 3.51
N GLN A 184 10.54 7.83 4.39
CA GLN A 184 11.72 8.36 5.08
C GLN A 184 12.40 7.34 6.00
N VAL A 185 11.63 6.54 6.73
CA VAL A 185 12.19 5.49 7.61
C VAL A 185 12.83 4.37 6.77
N LEU A 186 12.21 4.01 5.64
CA LEU A 186 12.77 2.99 4.75
C LEU A 186 14.10 3.45 4.15
N GLU A 187 14.15 4.69 3.65
CA GLU A 187 15.34 5.34 3.13
C GLU A 187 16.46 5.42 4.19
N CYS A 188 16.11 5.76 5.44
CA CYS A 188 17.06 5.75 6.54
C CYS A 188 17.69 4.36 6.77
N LEU A 189 16.87 3.31 6.79
CA LEU A 189 17.35 1.93 6.97
C LEU A 189 18.21 1.46 5.79
N GLN A 190 17.83 1.77 4.55
CA GLN A 190 18.61 1.46 3.34
C GLN A 190 20.00 2.13 3.37
N ASN A 191 20.05 3.41 3.74
CA ASN A 191 21.31 4.14 3.91
C ASN A 191 22.19 3.59 5.04
N ALA A 192 21.58 3.04 6.09
CA ALA A 192 22.28 2.45 7.23
C ALA A 192 22.57 0.94 7.09
N ARG A 193 22.44 0.35 5.89
CA ARG A 193 22.51 -1.12 5.65
C ARG A 193 23.62 -1.86 6.40
N HIS A 194 24.82 -1.30 6.46
CA HIS A 194 26.00 -1.93 7.08
C HIS A 194 25.97 -1.94 8.62
N GLN A 195 25.07 -1.17 9.22
CA GLN A 195 24.90 -1.04 10.67
C GLN A 195 23.65 -1.75 11.18
N LEU A 196 22.82 -2.30 10.28
CA LEU A 196 21.59 -3.00 10.63
C LEU A 196 21.89 -4.34 11.30
N SER A 197 21.00 -4.74 12.20
CA SER A 197 20.90 -6.12 12.65
C SER A 197 20.75 -7.09 11.46
N ALA A 198 21.24 -8.33 11.62
CA ALA A 198 21.21 -9.32 10.54
C ALA A 198 19.80 -9.60 10.00
N GLU A 199 18.78 -9.54 10.87
CA GLU A 199 17.38 -9.74 10.50
C GLU A 199 16.83 -8.54 9.73
N CYS A 200 17.06 -7.32 10.22
CA CYS A 200 16.62 -6.11 9.52
C CYS A 200 17.35 -5.93 8.17
N HIS A 201 18.66 -6.18 8.11
CA HIS A 201 19.42 -6.16 6.87
C HIS A 201 18.81 -7.08 5.80
N ARG A 202 18.44 -8.31 6.19
CA ARG A 202 17.78 -9.25 5.27
C ARG A 202 16.41 -8.75 4.82
N ALA A 203 15.64 -8.14 5.72
CA ALA A 203 14.33 -7.59 5.39
C ALA A 203 14.46 -6.41 4.40
N ILE A 204 15.39 -5.49 4.64
CA ILE A 204 15.68 -4.36 3.76
C ILE A 204 16.19 -4.82 2.39
N PHE A 205 17.08 -5.81 2.35
CA PHE A 205 17.53 -6.39 1.08
C PHE A 205 16.37 -6.95 0.24
N ASN A 206 15.35 -7.54 0.88
CA ASN A 206 14.17 -8.01 0.17
C ASN A 206 13.35 -6.87 -0.42
N VAL A 207 13.23 -5.74 0.30
CA VAL A 207 12.56 -4.52 -0.17
C VAL A 207 13.30 -3.94 -1.38
N GLU A 208 14.62 -3.75 -1.27
CA GLU A 208 15.45 -3.25 -2.37
C GLU A 208 15.33 -4.16 -3.62
N ARG A 209 15.30 -5.48 -3.41
CA ARG A 209 15.11 -6.44 -4.50
C ARG A 209 13.76 -6.29 -5.19
N GLU A 210 12.70 -5.97 -4.45
CA GLU A 210 11.38 -5.70 -5.04
C GLU A 210 11.39 -4.40 -5.85
N GLU A 211 11.99 -3.33 -5.32
CA GLU A 211 12.12 -2.03 -5.99
C GLU A 211 12.96 -2.10 -7.28
N LEU A 212 14.04 -2.88 -7.26
CA LEU A 212 14.87 -3.12 -8.43
C LEU A 212 14.18 -4.00 -9.48
N THR A 213 13.29 -4.90 -9.07
CA THR A 213 12.52 -5.72 -10.02
C THR A 213 11.38 -4.93 -10.65
N ASP A 214 10.76 -4.02 -9.90
CA ASP A 214 9.63 -3.22 -10.33
C ASP A 214 9.71 -1.82 -9.74
N ASN A 215 10.19 -0.85 -10.52
CA ASN A 215 10.39 0.52 -10.04
C ASN A 215 9.06 1.23 -9.70
N SER A 216 7.91 0.66 -10.07
CA SER A 216 6.60 1.25 -9.76
C SER A 216 6.22 1.13 -8.28
N VAL A 217 6.98 0.36 -7.49
CA VAL A 217 6.78 0.23 -6.04
C VAL A 217 7.80 1.00 -5.21
N ASP A 218 8.82 1.58 -5.84
CA ASP A 218 9.81 2.45 -5.18
C ASP A 218 9.18 3.83 -4.92
N TYR A 219 8.67 4.01 -3.71
CA TYR A 219 7.99 5.25 -3.32
C TYR A 219 8.93 6.46 -3.42
N MET A 220 10.19 6.32 -2.99
CA MET A 220 11.13 7.44 -2.94
C MET A 220 11.50 7.87 -4.37
N LEU A 221 11.79 6.92 -5.26
CA LEU A 221 12.05 7.20 -6.67
C LEU A 221 10.86 7.91 -7.33
N LEU A 222 9.65 7.35 -7.20
CA LEU A 222 8.48 7.90 -7.90
C LEU A 222 8.10 9.28 -7.40
N THR A 223 8.30 9.56 -6.12
CA THR A 223 8.00 10.88 -5.54
C THR A 223 9.10 11.90 -5.84
N ALA A 224 10.37 11.55 -5.63
CA ALA A 224 11.50 12.44 -5.90
C ALA A 224 11.62 12.78 -7.39
N CYS A 225 11.41 11.79 -8.27
CA CYS A 225 11.52 11.95 -9.72
C CYS A 225 10.19 12.24 -10.42
N SER A 226 9.11 12.53 -9.68
CA SER A 226 7.76 12.70 -10.26
C SER A 226 7.73 13.72 -11.41
N LYS A 227 8.41 14.87 -11.26
CA LYS A 227 8.47 15.91 -12.31
C LYS A 227 9.31 15.45 -13.53
N PRO A 228 10.59 15.02 -13.37
CA PRO A 228 11.36 14.45 -14.47
C PRO A 228 10.65 13.31 -15.21
N LEU A 229 10.00 12.39 -14.49
CA LEU A 229 9.27 11.28 -15.11
C LEU A 229 8.13 11.78 -16.00
N LYS A 230 7.35 12.76 -15.54
CA LYS A 230 6.28 13.37 -16.36
C LYS A 230 6.81 14.12 -17.58
N GLN A 231 7.94 14.81 -17.42
CA GLN A 231 8.48 15.68 -18.46
C GLN A 231 9.27 14.91 -19.53
N TYR A 232 10.09 13.94 -19.11
CA TYR A 232 11.06 13.26 -19.97
C TYR A 232 10.68 11.80 -20.27
N CYS A 233 9.80 11.19 -19.47
CA CYS A 233 9.39 9.79 -19.61
C CYS A 233 7.85 9.60 -19.71
N PRO A 234 7.12 10.36 -20.57
CA PRO A 234 5.66 10.39 -20.54
C PRO A 234 4.97 9.07 -20.92
N GLN A 235 5.67 8.14 -21.57
CA GLN A 235 5.13 6.85 -22.02
C GLN A 235 5.80 5.65 -21.35
N VAL A 236 6.65 5.87 -20.35
CA VAL A 236 7.35 4.76 -19.69
C VAL A 236 6.38 3.95 -18.83
N ASP A 237 6.50 2.62 -18.88
CA ASP A 237 5.96 1.79 -17.81
C ASP A 237 6.76 2.08 -16.54
N LEU A 238 6.11 2.58 -15.49
CA LEU A 238 6.77 2.97 -14.24
C LEU A 238 7.54 1.81 -13.59
N SER A 239 7.26 0.56 -13.93
CA SER A 239 8.09 -0.59 -13.50
C SER A 239 9.53 -0.52 -14.01
N LYS A 240 9.79 0.32 -15.03
CA LYS A 240 11.10 0.57 -15.65
C LYS A 240 11.53 2.03 -15.55
N ALA A 241 11.00 2.78 -14.57
CA ALA A 241 11.29 4.20 -14.41
C ALA A 241 12.81 4.51 -14.39
N LEU A 242 13.62 3.67 -13.73
CA LEU A 242 15.08 3.86 -13.68
C LEU A 242 15.75 3.69 -15.04
N GLU A 243 15.25 2.83 -15.93
CA GLU A 243 15.81 2.65 -17.27
C GLU A 243 15.63 3.91 -18.12
N CYS A 244 14.53 4.65 -17.93
CA CYS A 244 14.26 5.88 -18.67
C CYS A 244 15.03 7.10 -18.11
N LEU A 245 15.29 7.12 -16.80
CA LEU A 245 15.97 8.25 -16.14
C LEU A 245 17.51 8.19 -16.20
N LYS A 246 18.08 7.09 -16.70
CA LYS A 246 19.52 6.91 -16.93
C LYS A 246 19.95 7.48 -18.28
#